data_AF-A0AAU8IN55-F1
#
_entry.id   AF-A0AAU8IN55-F1
#
_cell.length_a   1.000
_cell.length_b   1.000
_cell.length_c   1.000
_cell.angle_alpha   90.00
_cell.angle_beta   90.00
_cell.angle_gamma   90.00
#
_symmetry.space_group_name_H-M   'P 1'
#
loop_
_entity.id
_entity.type
_entity.pdbx_description
1 polymer ?
#
loop_
_entity_poly.entity_id
_entity_poly.type
_entity_poly.pdbx_seq_one_letter_code
_entity_poly.pdbx_strand_id
1 'polypeptide(L)'
;MTKDIIALTPKMPDTSALLAALHAGGPDLTLSTTDDGAVIHLCTAAGRPLVSVEAPLLIHTPGEAERLLGPQPGSPEPPFWWIEIRASSAIPEAEHLAASISARLTLLLGGITWPPGEKSTAVVNTAAPHEEVTAAPASTGALPIVDVLTDSTAVVLADRPVLGLTTWLSDILRITTAANRALHIVTPPHVRLTLPLRQALGGAPNRWVIQNPQGGYYDGLSGAQLTWQGGTFTPAGDGTVADAFTTGAATTTERQLTVAFRTLHTPDADLALGAALETAWRHLTGTPPTGWGTAEPANLPWSPRQLTALARDRAPDPTHTIAIGTPDRPAIATHRTTRTAVGVTEDTTLTVGYGAEVPVLLDAIEPLAAEMVAAHSLTTMLTTLRAGRSDLTLPASLEAPPIPVAFTLGAQEVQAIGLAYARRPPVAVTPAQLGAAARPALHYLLGNGTDHGAWNSLQHLVAHLKRPSSATH
;
A
#
# COMPACT_ATOMS: atom_id res chain seq x y z
N MET A 1 -16.36 -5.75 -14.12
CA MET A 1 -15.49 -5.35 -13.00
C MET A 1 -16.21 -5.70 -11.71
N THR A 2 -15.52 -6.33 -10.77
CA THR A 2 -16.03 -6.59 -9.41
C THR A 2 -16.35 -5.25 -8.75
N LYS A 3 -17.52 -5.16 -8.11
CA LYS A 3 -17.94 -3.95 -7.42
C LYS A 3 -17.86 -4.16 -5.92
N ASP A 4 -17.04 -3.34 -5.29
CA ASP A 4 -16.91 -3.28 -3.86
C ASP A 4 -17.90 -2.26 -3.31
N ILE A 5 -18.63 -2.68 -2.28
CA ILE A 5 -19.59 -1.84 -1.56
C ILE A 5 -19.13 -1.78 -0.11
N ILE A 6 -19.08 -0.58 0.46
CA ILE A 6 -18.63 -0.35 1.82
C ILE A 6 -19.76 0.28 2.61
N ALA A 7 -20.13 -0.34 3.73
CA ALA A 7 -20.97 0.29 4.74
C ALA A 7 -20.08 0.94 5.80
N LEU A 8 -20.25 2.24 6.00
CA LEU A 8 -19.64 3.01 7.10
C LEU A 8 -20.71 3.24 8.16
N THR A 9 -20.60 2.56 9.29
CA THR A 9 -21.66 2.54 10.32
C THR A 9 -21.14 3.00 11.69
N PRO A 10 -21.91 3.76 12.48
CA PRO A 10 -21.49 4.21 13.80
C PRO A 10 -21.54 3.10 14.87
N LYS A 11 -22.14 1.95 14.57
CA LYS A 11 -22.34 0.84 15.50
C LYS A 11 -21.79 -0.45 14.92
N MET A 12 -21.24 -1.30 15.77
CA MET A 12 -20.77 -2.62 15.36
C MET A 12 -21.96 -3.46 14.88
N PRO A 13 -21.89 -4.11 13.71
CA PRO A 13 -22.90 -5.09 13.33
C PRO A 13 -22.79 -6.30 14.26
N ASP A 14 -23.84 -6.53 15.05
CA ASP A 14 -23.98 -7.79 15.77
C ASP A 14 -24.44 -8.92 14.84
N THR A 15 -24.45 -10.16 15.35
CA THR A 15 -24.85 -11.33 14.57
C THR A 15 -26.27 -11.18 14.00
N SER A 16 -27.19 -10.54 14.73
CA SER A 16 -28.57 -10.36 14.29
C SER A 16 -28.69 -9.37 13.14
N ALA A 17 -27.99 -8.23 13.21
CA ALA A 17 -27.93 -7.24 12.14
C ALA A 17 -27.30 -7.83 10.88
N LEU A 18 -26.25 -8.63 11.05
CA LEU A 18 -25.59 -9.32 9.94
C LEU A 18 -26.52 -10.33 9.27
N LEU A 19 -27.16 -11.23 10.04
CA LEU A 19 -28.11 -12.19 9.49
C LEU A 19 -29.31 -11.51 8.79
N ALA A 20 -29.84 -10.43 9.37
CA ALA A 20 -30.92 -9.65 8.75
C ALA A 20 -30.50 -9.02 7.41
N ALA A 21 -29.25 -8.55 7.33
CA ALA A 21 -28.68 -8.02 6.10
C ALA A 21 -28.45 -9.12 5.06
N LEU A 22 -27.83 -10.24 5.45
CA LEU A 22 -27.56 -11.39 4.59
C LEU A 22 -28.84 -12.04 4.04
N HIS A 23 -29.99 -11.90 4.72
CA HIS A 23 -31.29 -12.28 4.21
C HIS A 23 -31.72 -11.50 2.95
N ALA A 24 -30.91 -10.55 2.45
CA ALA A 24 -31.08 -9.94 1.13
C ALA A 24 -31.03 -10.98 0.00
N GLY A 25 -30.37 -12.11 0.24
CA GLY A 25 -30.28 -13.24 -0.67
C GLY A 25 -31.52 -14.13 -0.76
N GLY A 26 -32.49 -13.96 0.15
CA GLY A 26 -33.61 -14.89 0.27
C GLY A 26 -33.23 -16.22 0.93
N PRO A 27 -34.15 -17.19 1.00
CA PRO A 27 -33.97 -18.45 1.71
C PRO A 27 -33.14 -19.50 0.94
N ASP A 28 -32.96 -19.33 -0.37
CA ASP A 28 -32.35 -20.34 -1.25
C ASP A 28 -30.82 -20.28 -1.31
N LEU A 29 -30.22 -19.24 -0.71
CA LEU A 29 -28.77 -19.07 -0.64
C LEU A 29 -28.19 -19.68 0.63
N THR A 30 -26.98 -20.21 0.50
CA THR A 30 -26.24 -20.84 1.59
C THR A 30 -25.15 -19.91 2.10
N LEU A 31 -24.75 -20.09 3.36
CA LEU A 31 -23.64 -19.38 3.97
C LEU A 31 -22.43 -20.29 4.09
N SER A 32 -21.26 -19.79 3.73
CA SER A 32 -19.98 -20.40 4.09
C SER A 32 -19.06 -19.37 4.73
N THR A 33 -18.05 -19.84 5.44
CA THR A 33 -17.08 -18.98 6.14
C THR A 33 -15.67 -19.41 5.79
N THR A 34 -14.78 -18.44 5.62
CA THR A 34 -13.34 -18.64 5.40
C THR A 34 -12.52 -17.78 6.37
N ASP A 35 -11.20 -17.97 6.38
CA ASP A 35 -10.24 -17.23 7.23
C ASP A 35 -10.61 -17.20 8.71
N ASP A 36 -10.84 -18.37 9.30
CA ASP A 36 -11.23 -18.54 10.70
C ASP A 36 -12.50 -17.76 11.10
N GLY A 37 -13.38 -17.53 10.11
CA GLY A 37 -14.63 -16.80 10.27
C GLY A 37 -14.53 -15.29 10.00
N ALA A 38 -13.36 -14.80 9.56
CA ALA A 38 -13.18 -13.40 9.20
C ALA A 38 -13.90 -13.00 7.91
N VAL A 39 -14.26 -13.95 7.05
CA VAL A 39 -15.03 -13.68 5.82
C VAL A 39 -16.24 -14.61 5.74
N ILE A 40 -17.40 -14.02 5.47
CA ILE A 40 -18.65 -14.73 5.23
C ILE A 40 -18.99 -14.64 3.76
N HIS A 41 -19.31 -15.77 3.13
CA HIS A 41 -19.78 -15.83 1.76
C HIS A 41 -21.27 -16.16 1.70
N LEU A 42 -22.03 -15.41 0.90
CA LEU A 42 -23.30 -15.87 0.36
C LEU A 42 -23.03 -16.67 -0.90
N CYS A 43 -23.48 -17.92 -0.92
CA CYS A 43 -23.27 -18.85 -2.01
C CYS A 43 -24.59 -19.33 -2.61
N THR A 44 -24.57 -19.67 -3.90
CA THR A 44 -25.66 -20.44 -4.52
C THR A 44 -25.78 -21.82 -3.87
N ALA A 45 -26.88 -22.52 -4.12
CA ALA A 45 -27.05 -23.92 -3.69
C ALA A 45 -25.94 -24.86 -4.22
N ALA A 46 -25.30 -24.51 -5.34
CA ALA A 46 -24.14 -25.22 -5.89
C ALA A 46 -22.81 -24.85 -5.22
N GLY A 47 -22.81 -24.03 -4.16
CA GLY A 47 -21.62 -23.62 -3.42
C GLY A 47 -20.79 -22.52 -4.08
N ARG A 48 -21.32 -21.85 -5.12
CA ARG A 48 -20.62 -20.76 -5.82
C ARG A 48 -20.78 -19.44 -5.04
N PRO A 49 -19.69 -18.74 -4.66
CA PRO A 49 -19.78 -17.47 -3.94
C PRO A 49 -20.32 -16.36 -4.84
N LEU A 50 -21.32 -15.64 -4.33
CA LEU A 50 -21.96 -14.47 -4.94
C LEU A 50 -21.44 -13.19 -4.32
N VAL A 51 -21.42 -13.13 -2.99
CA VAL A 51 -21.00 -11.98 -2.21
C VAL A 51 -20.12 -12.44 -1.07
N SER A 52 -19.02 -11.73 -0.81
CA SER A 52 -18.27 -11.82 0.44
C SER A 52 -18.56 -10.62 1.32
N VAL A 53 -18.68 -10.84 2.62
CA VAL A 53 -18.69 -9.80 3.65
C VAL A 53 -17.47 -10.03 4.54
N GLU A 54 -16.57 -9.05 4.56
CA GLU A 54 -15.37 -9.09 5.41
C GLU A 54 -15.70 -8.69 6.84
N ALA A 55 -14.84 -9.11 7.77
CA ALA A 55 -14.93 -8.74 9.18
C ALA A 55 -14.97 -7.21 9.34
N PRO A 56 -15.94 -6.68 10.11
CA PRO A 56 -16.03 -5.25 10.38
C PRO A 56 -14.75 -4.71 11.02
N LEU A 57 -14.21 -3.64 10.45
CA LEU A 57 -13.00 -2.98 10.94
C LEU A 57 -13.35 -1.66 11.64
N LEU A 58 -12.97 -1.52 12.91
CA LEU A 58 -13.17 -0.26 13.65
C LEU A 58 -12.08 0.74 13.28
N ILE A 59 -12.47 1.83 12.60
CA ILE A 59 -11.56 2.88 12.14
C ILE A 59 -11.51 3.99 13.18
N HIS A 60 -10.34 4.17 13.79
CA HIS A 60 -10.06 5.29 14.70
C HIS A 60 -9.48 6.50 13.98
N THR A 61 -8.99 6.34 12.74
CA THR A 61 -8.18 7.35 12.07
C THR A 61 -9.03 8.37 11.30
N PRO A 62 -8.96 9.67 11.64
CA PRO A 62 -9.62 10.72 10.87
C PRO A 62 -9.15 10.78 9.41
N GLY A 63 -10.07 11.07 8.49
CA GLY A 63 -9.78 11.24 7.07
C GLY A 63 -9.53 9.93 6.30
N GLU A 64 -9.47 8.77 6.97
CA GLU A 64 -9.09 7.52 6.29
C GLU A 64 -10.13 7.06 5.26
N ALA A 65 -11.42 7.23 5.56
CA ALA A 65 -12.47 6.94 4.59
C ALA A 65 -12.42 7.88 3.38
N GLU A 66 -12.16 9.16 3.59
CA GLU A 66 -12.03 10.14 2.50
C GLU A 66 -10.80 9.84 1.63
N ARG A 67 -9.69 9.42 2.23
CA ARG A 67 -8.46 9.06 1.52
C ARG A 67 -8.67 7.90 0.54
N LEU A 68 -9.44 6.88 0.95
CA LEU A 68 -9.66 5.68 0.13
C LEU A 68 -10.88 5.77 -0.78
N LEU A 69 -11.94 6.47 -0.37
CA LEU A 69 -13.23 6.49 -1.08
C LEU A 69 -13.53 7.83 -1.75
N GLY A 70 -12.69 8.84 -1.52
CA GLY A 70 -12.98 10.23 -1.86
C GLY A 70 -13.98 10.88 -0.89
N PRO A 71 -14.33 12.16 -1.08
CA PRO A 71 -15.24 12.88 -0.20
C PRO A 71 -16.59 12.16 -0.07
N GLN A 72 -16.98 11.85 1.17
CA GLN A 72 -18.22 11.15 1.50
C GLN A 72 -19.11 12.01 2.41
N PRO A 73 -20.04 12.80 1.85
CA PRO A 73 -20.97 13.58 2.65
C PRO A 73 -21.79 12.69 3.59
N GLY A 74 -21.80 13.01 4.88
CA GLY A 74 -22.54 12.24 5.89
C GLY A 74 -21.81 11.02 6.43
N SER A 75 -20.53 10.83 6.11
CA SER A 75 -19.69 9.84 6.80
C SER A 75 -19.70 10.07 8.31
N PRO A 76 -19.77 9.01 9.12
CA PRO A 76 -19.63 9.13 10.57
C PRO A 76 -18.22 9.60 10.94
N GLU A 77 -18.13 10.41 12.00
CA GLU A 77 -16.84 10.74 12.63
C GLU A 77 -16.22 9.50 13.28
N PRO A 78 -14.89 9.34 13.28
CA PRO A 78 -14.24 8.26 14.02
C PRO A 78 -14.57 8.29 15.53
N PRO A 79 -14.72 7.13 16.20
CA PRO A 79 -14.58 5.80 15.62
C PRO A 79 -15.86 5.33 14.91
N PHE A 80 -15.69 4.70 13.74
CA PHE A 80 -16.78 4.07 12.99
C PHE A 80 -16.37 2.70 12.45
N TRP A 81 -17.35 1.87 12.09
CA TRP A 81 -17.14 0.54 11.54
C TRP A 81 -17.17 0.57 10.03
N TRP A 82 -16.10 0.06 9.43
CA TRP A 82 -15.94 -0.21 8.00
C TRP A 82 -16.31 -1.66 7.72
N ILE A 83 -17.30 -1.88 6.86
CA ILE A 83 -17.75 -3.22 6.47
C ILE A 83 -17.64 -3.32 4.96
N GLU A 84 -16.74 -4.18 4.49
CA GLU A 84 -16.49 -4.39 3.07
C GLU A 84 -17.33 -5.56 2.54
N ILE A 85 -18.06 -5.29 1.45
CA ILE A 85 -18.95 -6.23 0.80
C ILE A 85 -18.52 -6.33 -0.67
N ARG A 86 -18.01 -7.49 -1.08
CA ARG A 86 -17.47 -7.72 -2.43
C ARG A 86 -18.44 -8.56 -3.24
N ALA A 87 -18.92 -8.01 -4.36
CA ALA A 87 -19.78 -8.73 -5.30
C ALA A 87 -18.97 -9.44 -6.38
N SER A 88 -19.25 -10.72 -6.63
CA SER A 88 -18.66 -11.48 -7.74
C SER A 88 -18.99 -10.83 -9.08
N SER A 89 -17.99 -10.62 -9.93
CA SER A 89 -18.24 -10.09 -11.29
C SER A 89 -18.88 -11.09 -12.23
N ALA A 90 -18.97 -12.36 -11.82
CA ALA A 90 -19.35 -13.45 -12.70
C ALA A 90 -20.87 -13.70 -12.74
N ILE A 91 -21.66 -12.96 -11.95
CA ILE A 91 -23.13 -12.98 -11.92
C ILE A 91 -23.66 -11.53 -11.79
N PRO A 92 -24.48 -11.03 -12.73
CA PRO A 92 -24.98 -9.64 -12.70
C PRO A 92 -25.77 -9.26 -11.42
N GLU A 93 -26.51 -10.20 -10.85
CA GLU A 93 -27.33 -9.99 -9.66
C GLU A 93 -26.50 -9.83 -8.38
N ALA A 94 -25.23 -10.25 -8.37
CA ALA A 94 -24.37 -10.18 -7.19
C ALA A 94 -24.14 -8.73 -6.71
N GLU A 95 -24.07 -7.77 -7.65
CA GLU A 95 -23.92 -6.35 -7.33
C GLU A 95 -25.16 -5.83 -6.58
N HIS A 96 -26.36 -6.14 -7.09
CA HIS A 96 -27.61 -5.74 -6.48
C HIS A 96 -27.78 -6.39 -5.09
N LEU A 97 -27.33 -7.64 -4.94
CA LEU A 97 -27.32 -8.34 -3.67
C LEU A 97 -26.40 -7.66 -2.66
N ALA A 98 -25.16 -7.33 -3.03
CA ALA A 98 -24.23 -6.60 -2.18
C ALA A 98 -24.78 -5.23 -1.78
N ALA A 99 -25.44 -4.51 -2.71
CA ALA A 99 -26.06 -3.22 -2.44
C ALA A 99 -27.21 -3.35 -1.42
N SER A 100 -28.04 -4.39 -1.56
CA SER A 100 -29.13 -4.67 -0.62
C SER A 100 -28.62 -5.04 0.78
N ILE A 101 -27.55 -5.84 0.87
CA ILE A 101 -26.89 -6.14 2.16
C ILE A 101 -26.40 -4.84 2.83
N SER A 102 -25.70 -3.97 2.09
CA SER A 102 -25.21 -2.69 2.61
C SER A 102 -26.34 -1.75 3.03
N ALA A 103 -27.41 -1.67 2.23
CA ALA A 103 -28.58 -0.86 2.53
C ALA A 103 -29.30 -1.33 3.80
N ARG A 104 -29.40 -2.65 4.01
CA ARG A 104 -29.97 -3.21 5.24
C ARG A 104 -29.09 -2.96 6.46
N LEU A 105 -27.78 -3.12 6.34
CA LEU A 105 -26.84 -2.79 7.43
C LEU A 105 -26.96 -1.32 7.83
N THR A 106 -26.91 -0.40 6.87
CA THR A 106 -27.01 1.04 7.15
C THR A 106 -28.40 1.46 7.62
N LEU A 107 -29.47 0.76 7.22
CA LEU A 107 -30.82 0.96 7.79
C LEU A 107 -30.88 0.58 9.28
N LEU A 108 -30.26 -0.54 9.66
CA LEU A 108 -30.27 -1.05 11.04
C LEU A 108 -29.30 -0.31 11.96
N LEU A 109 -28.12 0.06 11.46
CA LEU A 109 -27.01 0.57 12.25
C LEU A 109 -26.81 2.08 12.10
N GLY A 110 -27.45 2.71 11.11
CA GLY A 110 -27.18 4.08 10.67
C GLY A 110 -25.96 4.16 9.75
N GLY A 111 -25.57 5.38 9.40
CA GLY A 111 -24.39 5.64 8.56
C GLY A 111 -24.68 5.66 7.06
N ILE A 112 -23.66 5.37 6.25
CA ILE A 112 -23.71 5.53 4.80
C ILE A 112 -23.16 4.32 4.04
N THR A 113 -23.49 4.24 2.76
CA THR A 113 -22.96 3.25 1.82
C THR A 113 -22.14 3.97 0.75
N TRP A 114 -20.98 3.40 0.44
CA TRP A 114 -20.19 3.73 -0.74
C TRP A 114 -20.19 2.56 -1.73
N PRO A 115 -20.26 2.78 -3.06
CA PRO A 115 -20.54 4.06 -3.70
C PRO A 115 -21.96 4.57 -3.36
N PRO A 116 -22.22 5.89 -3.47
CA PRO A 116 -23.57 6.41 -3.35
C PRO A 116 -24.47 5.78 -4.43
N GLY A 117 -25.60 5.22 -4.02
CA GLY A 117 -26.52 4.54 -4.92
C GLY A 117 -27.91 4.41 -4.33
N GLU A 118 -28.86 3.89 -5.13
CA GLU A 118 -30.22 3.64 -4.66
C GLU A 118 -30.21 2.64 -3.51
N LYS A 119 -30.72 3.07 -2.35
CA LYS A 119 -30.86 2.21 -1.18
C LYS A 119 -32.08 1.30 -1.36
N SER A 120 -31.89 0.16 -2.01
CA SER A 120 -32.89 -0.90 -2.03
C SER A 120 -32.62 -1.91 -0.92
N THR A 121 -33.64 -2.24 -0.12
CA THR A 121 -33.57 -3.33 0.87
C THR A 121 -34.29 -4.59 0.39
N ALA A 122 -34.69 -4.63 -0.88
CA ALA A 122 -35.42 -5.75 -1.46
C ALA A 122 -34.60 -7.05 -1.40
N VAL A 123 -35.31 -8.18 -1.32
CA VAL A 123 -34.70 -9.49 -1.56
C VAL A 123 -34.34 -9.56 -3.04
N VAL A 124 -33.12 -9.98 -3.35
CA VAL A 124 -32.60 -10.09 -4.71
C VAL A 124 -32.71 -11.53 -5.15
N ASN A 125 -33.57 -11.79 -6.13
CA ASN A 125 -33.69 -13.12 -6.72
C ASN A 125 -32.50 -13.37 -7.64
N THR A 126 -31.56 -14.20 -7.19
CA THR A 126 -30.48 -14.69 -8.04
C THR A 126 -31.00 -15.90 -8.82
N ALA A 127 -31.25 -15.75 -10.12
CA ALA A 127 -31.74 -16.85 -10.94
C ALA A 127 -30.80 -18.06 -10.84
N ALA A 128 -31.35 -19.25 -10.61
CA ALA A 128 -30.58 -20.49 -10.72
C ALA A 128 -30.11 -20.62 -12.19
N PRO A 129 -28.80 -20.74 -12.47
CA PRO A 129 -28.36 -20.85 -13.85
C PRO A 129 -28.72 -22.24 -14.38
N HIS A 130 -29.83 -22.32 -15.14
CA HIS A 130 -29.92 -23.23 -16.27
C HIS A 130 -29.23 -22.54 -17.45
N GLU A 131 -27.91 -22.72 -17.58
CA GLU A 131 -27.14 -22.78 -18.83
C GLU A 131 -25.64 -22.65 -18.52
N GLU A 132 -24.85 -23.47 -19.21
CA GLU A 132 -23.40 -23.64 -19.06
C GLU A 132 -22.62 -22.36 -19.40
N VAL A 133 -22.55 -21.41 -18.48
CA VAL A 133 -21.49 -20.40 -18.51
C VAL A 133 -20.22 -21.08 -18.01
N THR A 134 -19.30 -21.36 -18.94
CA THR A 134 -17.97 -21.93 -18.69
C THR A 134 -17.06 -20.89 -18.02
N ALA A 135 -17.35 -20.57 -16.76
CA ALA A 135 -16.39 -20.00 -15.82
C ALA A 135 -15.82 -21.14 -14.98
N ALA A 136 -14.51 -21.14 -14.74
CA ALA A 136 -13.80 -22.21 -14.05
C ALA A 136 -14.50 -22.65 -12.75
N PRO A 137 -14.44 -23.95 -12.38
CA PRO A 137 -15.00 -24.41 -11.11
C PRO A 137 -14.43 -23.58 -9.96
N ALA A 138 -15.25 -23.35 -8.93
CA ALA A 138 -14.79 -22.73 -7.69
C ALA A 138 -13.50 -23.43 -7.25
N SER A 139 -12.43 -22.65 -7.03
CA SER A 139 -11.17 -23.16 -6.53
C SER A 139 -11.43 -24.04 -5.31
N THR A 140 -11.17 -25.33 -5.43
CA THR A 140 -11.09 -26.23 -4.27
C THR A 140 -9.84 -25.81 -3.49
N GLY A 141 -10.00 -24.84 -2.59
CA GLY A 141 -8.94 -24.37 -1.70
C GLY A 141 -8.90 -22.86 -1.52
N ALA A 142 -9.05 -22.43 -0.26
CA ALA A 142 -8.44 -21.32 0.50
C ALA A 142 -8.07 -19.97 -0.15
N LEU A 143 -8.43 -19.69 -1.41
CA LEU A 143 -8.25 -18.37 -1.99
C LEU A 143 -9.53 -17.56 -1.77
N PRO A 144 -9.46 -16.39 -1.09
CA PRO A 144 -10.60 -15.50 -1.02
C PRO A 144 -10.96 -15.04 -2.46
N ILE A 145 -12.22 -14.71 -2.74
CA ILE A 145 -12.78 -14.53 -4.10
C ILE A 145 -11.76 -13.96 -5.10
N VAL A 146 -11.21 -14.80 -5.97
CA VAL A 146 -10.40 -14.40 -7.13
C VAL A 146 -11.26 -14.57 -8.38
N ASP A 147 -11.19 -13.62 -9.31
CA ASP A 147 -12.05 -13.62 -10.51
C ASP A 147 -11.59 -14.64 -11.56
N VAL A 148 -10.27 -14.80 -11.74
CA VAL A 148 -9.69 -15.86 -12.59
C VAL A 148 -8.48 -16.48 -11.90
N LEU A 149 -8.44 -17.80 -11.83
CA LEU A 149 -7.30 -18.55 -11.33
C LEU A 149 -6.79 -19.49 -12.42
N THR A 150 -5.52 -19.37 -12.77
CA THR A 150 -4.80 -20.23 -13.71
C THR A 150 -3.60 -20.85 -13.02
N ASP A 151 -2.96 -21.83 -13.67
CA ASP A 151 -1.75 -22.50 -13.17
C ASP A 151 -0.59 -21.55 -12.82
N SER A 152 -0.57 -20.34 -13.39
CA SER A 152 0.50 -19.36 -13.20
C SER A 152 0.05 -18.03 -12.60
N THR A 153 -1.25 -17.72 -12.58
CA THR A 153 -1.74 -16.38 -12.24
C THR A 153 -3.08 -16.41 -11.50
N ALA A 154 -3.22 -15.55 -10.49
CA ALA A 154 -4.49 -15.13 -9.92
C ALA A 154 -4.82 -13.72 -10.43
N VAL A 155 -6.04 -13.53 -10.93
CA VAL A 155 -6.54 -12.26 -11.45
C VAL A 155 -7.65 -11.74 -10.55
N VAL A 156 -7.48 -10.50 -10.11
CA VAL A 156 -8.46 -9.74 -9.33
C VAL A 156 -8.94 -8.58 -10.18
N LEU A 157 -10.25 -8.40 -10.29
CA LEU A 157 -10.86 -7.20 -10.86
C LEU A 157 -11.19 -6.25 -9.71
N ALA A 158 -10.89 -4.96 -9.87
CA ALA A 158 -11.22 -3.95 -8.87
C ALA A 158 -11.61 -2.62 -9.52
N ASP A 159 -12.67 -2.02 -8.99
CA ASP A 159 -13.23 -0.75 -9.45
C ASP A 159 -13.50 0.18 -8.26
N ARG A 160 -12.39 0.72 -7.71
CA ARG A 160 -12.38 1.68 -6.62
C ARG A 160 -11.57 2.91 -7.01
N PRO A 161 -11.95 4.14 -6.61
CA PRO A 161 -11.22 5.35 -6.96
C PRO A 161 -9.77 5.31 -6.46
N VAL A 162 -9.55 4.69 -5.29
CA VAL A 162 -8.23 4.40 -4.74
C VAL A 162 -8.23 2.95 -4.23
N LEU A 163 -7.26 2.17 -4.68
CA LEU A 163 -7.03 0.81 -4.23
C LEU A 163 -5.83 0.79 -3.27
N GLY A 164 -6.11 0.45 -2.02
CA GLY A 164 -5.10 0.30 -0.95
C GLY A 164 -4.59 -1.13 -0.83
N LEU A 165 -3.52 -1.32 -0.06
CA LEU A 165 -3.02 -2.65 0.32
C LEU A 165 -3.92 -3.23 1.41
N THR A 166 -5.08 -3.77 1.02
CA THR A 166 -6.06 -4.33 1.96
C THR A 166 -5.59 -5.64 2.58
N THR A 167 -6.23 -6.06 3.67
CA THR A 167 -5.96 -7.38 4.29
C THR A 167 -6.16 -8.48 3.27
N TRP A 168 -7.28 -8.43 2.54
CA TRP A 168 -7.60 -9.35 1.46
C TRP A 168 -6.53 -9.39 0.35
N LEU A 169 -6.09 -8.23 -0.17
CA LEU A 169 -5.01 -8.20 -1.18
C LEU A 169 -3.67 -8.69 -0.62
N SER A 170 -3.38 -8.39 0.65
CA SER A 170 -2.18 -8.88 1.33
C SER A 170 -2.20 -10.42 1.45
N ASP A 171 -3.35 -10.99 1.76
CA ASP A 171 -3.52 -12.44 1.82
C ASP A 171 -3.43 -13.10 0.46
N ILE A 172 -4.05 -12.52 -0.58
CA ILE A 172 -3.89 -13.01 -1.95
C ILE A 172 -2.41 -12.98 -2.34
N LEU A 173 -1.70 -11.87 -2.12
CA LEU A 173 -0.27 -11.76 -2.41
C LEU A 173 0.54 -12.85 -1.70
N ARG A 174 0.24 -13.12 -0.43
CA ARG A 174 0.89 -14.17 0.35
C ARG A 174 0.62 -15.56 -0.22
N ILE A 175 -0.65 -15.88 -0.52
CA ILE A 175 -1.05 -17.19 -1.04
C ILE A 175 -0.51 -17.42 -2.45
N THR A 176 -0.57 -16.44 -3.34
CA THR A 176 -0.05 -16.54 -4.70
C THR A 176 1.46 -16.71 -4.69
N THR A 177 2.18 -15.96 -3.85
CA THR A 177 3.62 -16.13 -3.67
C THR A 177 3.98 -17.53 -3.21
N ALA A 178 3.29 -18.07 -2.19
CA ALA A 178 3.52 -19.42 -1.71
C ALA A 178 3.22 -20.51 -2.76
N ALA A 179 2.28 -20.24 -3.66
CA ALA A 179 1.91 -21.11 -4.77
C ALA A 179 2.72 -20.86 -6.06
N ASN A 180 3.75 -19.99 -6.04
CA ASN A 180 4.50 -19.55 -7.23
C ASN A 180 3.61 -19.01 -8.36
N ARG A 181 2.51 -18.33 -8.03
CA ARG A 181 1.61 -17.65 -8.97
C ARG A 181 1.84 -16.14 -8.95
N ALA A 182 1.59 -15.49 -10.08
CA ALA A 182 1.47 -14.03 -10.18
C ALA A 182 0.15 -13.53 -9.59
N LEU A 183 0.13 -12.33 -9.01
CA LEU A 183 -1.11 -11.57 -8.79
C LEU A 183 -1.23 -10.48 -9.86
N HIS A 184 -2.31 -10.52 -10.65
CA HIS A 184 -2.66 -9.48 -11.62
C HIS A 184 -3.93 -8.75 -11.16
N ILE A 185 -3.83 -7.47 -10.86
CA ILE A 185 -4.97 -6.62 -10.50
C ILE A 185 -5.41 -5.88 -11.74
N VAL A 186 -6.62 -6.16 -12.25
CA VAL A 186 -7.20 -5.50 -13.42
C VAL A 186 -8.14 -4.39 -12.96
N THR A 187 -7.92 -3.17 -13.45
CA THR A 187 -8.74 -2.00 -13.09
C THR A 187 -9.09 -1.17 -14.33
N PRO A 188 -10.15 -0.35 -14.26
CA PRO A 188 -10.34 0.76 -15.19
C PRO A 188 -9.25 1.84 -15.02
N PRO A 189 -9.08 2.76 -15.99
CA PRO A 189 -8.00 3.77 -15.95
C PRO A 189 -8.16 4.85 -14.86
N HIS A 190 -9.37 5.03 -14.31
CA HIS A 190 -9.62 6.04 -13.28
C HIS A 190 -9.17 5.61 -11.88
N VAL A 191 -8.90 4.30 -11.69
CA VAL A 191 -8.43 3.74 -10.43
C VAL A 191 -6.99 4.20 -10.18
N ARG A 192 -6.70 4.53 -8.93
CA ARG A 192 -5.35 4.90 -8.47
C ARG A 192 -4.88 3.94 -7.40
N LEU A 193 -3.59 3.71 -7.30
CA LEU A 193 -3.01 2.89 -6.23
C LEU A 193 -2.49 3.75 -5.10
N THR A 194 -2.52 3.23 -3.88
CA THR A 194 -1.75 3.79 -2.76
C THR A 194 -0.26 3.41 -2.90
N LEU A 195 0.64 4.18 -2.27
CA LEU A 195 2.07 3.85 -2.25
C LEU A 195 2.37 2.46 -1.64
N PRO A 196 1.72 2.02 -0.53
CA PRO A 196 1.89 0.67 0.00
C PRO A 196 1.54 -0.43 -1.01
N LEU A 197 0.40 -0.33 -1.70
CA LEU A 197 0.02 -1.33 -2.71
C LEU A 197 1.00 -1.33 -3.89
N ARG A 198 1.40 -0.14 -4.36
CA ARG A 198 2.43 -0.01 -5.40
C ARG A 198 3.74 -0.73 -5.03
N GLN A 199 4.16 -0.59 -3.78
CA GLN A 199 5.39 -1.21 -3.28
C GLN A 199 5.22 -2.74 -3.21
N ALA A 200 4.08 -3.22 -2.74
CA ALA A 200 3.76 -4.65 -2.66
C ALA A 200 3.73 -5.33 -4.05
N LEU A 201 3.25 -4.62 -5.08
CA LEU A 201 3.26 -5.09 -6.47
C LEU A 201 4.63 -5.04 -7.15
N GLY A 202 5.65 -4.46 -6.51
CA GLY A 202 7.00 -4.34 -7.10
C GLY A 202 7.73 -5.66 -7.34
N GLY A 203 7.28 -6.77 -6.74
CA GLY A 203 7.83 -8.10 -6.97
C GLY A 203 7.27 -8.73 -8.25
N ALA A 204 8.13 -9.00 -9.23
CA ALA A 204 7.76 -9.87 -10.35
C ALA A 204 7.33 -11.24 -9.80
N PRO A 205 6.26 -11.87 -10.34
CA PRO A 205 5.53 -11.55 -11.57
C PRO A 205 4.22 -10.74 -11.39
N ASN A 206 4.06 -10.00 -10.29
CA ASN A 206 2.83 -9.22 -10.03
C ASN A 206 2.65 -8.05 -11.01
N ARG A 207 1.40 -7.72 -11.33
CA ARG A 207 1.06 -6.64 -12.27
C ARG A 207 -0.17 -5.86 -11.86
N TRP A 208 -0.16 -4.58 -12.21
CA TRP A 208 -1.37 -3.77 -12.30
C TRP A 208 -1.75 -3.65 -13.77
N VAL A 209 -2.87 -4.23 -14.16
CA VAL A 209 -3.36 -4.30 -15.53
C VAL A 209 -4.47 -3.30 -15.72
N ILE A 210 -4.32 -2.39 -16.67
CA ILE A 210 -5.34 -1.41 -17.00
C ILE A 210 -6.13 -1.91 -18.18
N GLN A 211 -7.46 -1.97 -18.02
CA GLN A 211 -8.37 -2.18 -19.12
C GLN A 211 -8.64 -0.84 -19.81
N ASN A 212 -8.11 -0.68 -21.02
CA ASN A 212 -8.25 0.56 -21.78
C ASN A 212 -9.63 0.60 -22.48
N PRO A 213 -10.47 1.65 -22.28
CA PRO A 213 -11.78 1.75 -22.93
C PRO A 213 -11.71 1.75 -24.46
N GLN A 214 -10.62 2.26 -25.03
CA GLN A 214 -10.35 2.28 -26.47
C GLN A 214 -9.88 0.92 -27.02
N GLY A 215 -9.70 -0.07 -26.14
CA GLY A 215 -9.28 -1.43 -26.46
C GLY A 215 -7.88 -1.77 -25.93
N GLY A 216 -7.71 -3.05 -25.61
CA GLY A 216 -6.44 -3.62 -25.14
C GLY A 216 -6.19 -3.45 -23.63
N TYR A 217 -5.02 -3.94 -23.22
CA TYR A 217 -4.55 -3.88 -21.84
C TYR A 217 -3.13 -3.31 -21.79
N TYR A 218 -2.80 -2.62 -20.72
CA TYR A 218 -1.43 -2.20 -20.46
C TYR A 218 -1.08 -2.28 -18.98
N ASP A 219 0.20 -2.34 -18.67
CA ASP A 219 0.68 -2.38 -17.30
C ASP A 219 0.67 -0.96 -16.71
N GLY A 220 -0.11 -0.71 -15.66
CA GLY A 220 -0.26 0.61 -15.06
C GLY A 220 0.99 1.12 -14.33
N LEU A 221 1.99 0.27 -14.10
CA LEU A 221 3.25 0.66 -13.45
C LEU A 221 4.35 1.01 -14.44
N SER A 222 4.33 0.40 -15.63
CA SER A 222 5.40 0.50 -16.62
C SER A 222 4.94 1.04 -17.98
N GLY A 223 3.63 1.06 -18.24
CA GLY A 223 3.03 1.41 -19.51
C GLY A 223 3.14 0.34 -20.59
N ALA A 224 3.76 -0.81 -20.30
CA ALA A 224 3.95 -1.87 -21.29
C ALA A 224 2.61 -2.42 -21.78
N GLN A 225 2.43 -2.53 -23.09
CA GLN A 225 1.22 -3.17 -23.64
C GLN A 225 1.19 -4.66 -23.27
N LEU A 226 0.01 -5.13 -22.85
CA LEU A 226 -0.21 -6.48 -22.34
C LEU A 226 -1.16 -7.26 -23.25
N THR A 227 -0.87 -8.55 -23.40
CA THR A 227 -1.75 -9.52 -24.06
C THR A 227 -2.00 -10.68 -23.11
N TRP A 228 -3.21 -11.25 -23.18
CA TRP A 228 -3.53 -12.47 -22.42
C TRP A 228 -3.10 -13.69 -23.22
N GLN A 229 -2.11 -14.42 -22.75
CA GLN A 229 -1.58 -15.61 -23.41
C GLN A 229 -1.17 -16.65 -22.36
N GLY A 230 -1.48 -17.92 -22.60
CA GLY A 230 -1.07 -19.01 -21.69
C GLY A 230 -1.58 -18.85 -20.25
N GLY A 231 -2.75 -18.23 -20.05
CA GLY A 231 -3.35 -18.03 -18.73
C GLY A 231 -2.75 -16.89 -17.90
N THR A 232 -2.02 -15.95 -18.53
CA THR A 232 -1.40 -14.82 -17.83
C THR A 232 -1.28 -13.59 -18.74
N PHE A 233 -1.21 -12.39 -18.16
CA PHE A 233 -0.87 -11.18 -18.91
C PHE A 233 0.64 -11.06 -19.12
N THR A 234 1.05 -11.06 -20.39
CA THR A 234 2.44 -10.91 -20.82
C THR A 234 2.65 -9.62 -21.61
N PRO A 235 3.78 -8.91 -21.42
CA PRO A 235 4.18 -7.83 -22.30
C PRO A 235 4.27 -8.28 -23.75
N ALA A 236 3.81 -7.46 -24.71
CA ALA A 236 3.79 -7.78 -26.13
C ALA A 236 5.19 -8.01 -26.77
N GLY A 237 6.27 -7.72 -26.04
CA GLY A 237 7.64 -8.12 -26.38
C GLY A 237 8.44 -7.12 -27.22
N ASP A 238 7.79 -6.11 -27.79
CA ASP A 238 8.40 -5.04 -28.61
C ASP A 238 8.83 -3.81 -27.80
N GLY A 239 8.54 -3.78 -26.49
CA GLY A 239 8.78 -2.62 -25.63
C GLY A 239 7.82 -1.46 -25.88
N THR A 240 6.74 -1.69 -26.62
CA THR A 240 5.75 -0.66 -26.93
C THR A 240 5.04 -0.21 -25.65
N VAL A 241 5.08 1.10 -25.42
CA VAL A 241 4.36 1.78 -24.36
C VAL A 241 2.97 2.17 -24.87
N ALA A 242 1.93 1.93 -24.08
CA ALA A 242 0.58 2.32 -24.43
C ALA A 242 0.42 3.85 -24.50
N ASP A 243 -0.21 4.36 -25.57
CA ASP A 243 -0.46 5.80 -25.74
C ASP A 243 -1.27 6.41 -24.59
N ALA A 244 -2.20 5.64 -24.01
CA ALA A 244 -2.98 6.07 -22.85
C ALA A 244 -2.10 6.35 -21.61
N PHE A 245 -0.99 5.62 -21.47
CA PHE A 245 -0.05 5.80 -20.36
C PHE A 245 0.74 7.10 -20.47
N THR A 246 1.15 7.49 -21.69
CA THR A 246 1.92 8.72 -21.94
C THR A 246 1.03 9.95 -22.07
N THR A 247 -0.13 9.84 -22.72
CA THR A 247 -1.10 10.93 -22.88
C THR A 247 -1.72 11.34 -21.53
N GLY A 248 -1.86 10.39 -20.61
CA GLY A 248 -2.32 10.66 -19.24
C GLY A 248 -1.28 11.30 -18.31
N ALA A 249 -0.06 11.59 -18.80
CA ALA A 249 0.98 12.25 -18.02
C ALA A 249 0.61 13.73 -17.80
N ALA A 250 -0.06 14.01 -16.68
CA ALA A 250 -0.36 15.39 -16.29
C ALA A 250 0.90 16.05 -15.71
N THR A 251 1.20 17.28 -16.15
CA THR A 251 2.17 18.11 -15.46
C THR A 251 1.57 18.55 -14.11
N THR A 252 2.33 18.35 -13.03
CA THR A 252 1.91 18.78 -11.69
C THR A 252 2.96 19.66 -11.03
N THR A 253 2.49 20.71 -10.36
CA THR A 253 3.30 21.56 -9.48
C THR A 253 3.40 20.98 -8.07
N GLU A 254 2.56 20.01 -7.73
CA GLU A 254 2.64 19.27 -6.48
C GLU A 254 3.92 18.43 -6.40
N ARG A 255 4.34 18.13 -5.18
CA ARG A 255 5.58 17.42 -4.91
C ARG A 255 5.38 16.31 -3.91
N GLN A 256 6.19 15.26 -4.05
CA GLN A 256 6.31 14.20 -3.06
C GLN A 256 7.77 14.08 -2.64
N LEU A 257 8.00 14.25 -1.35
CA LEU A 257 9.29 14.03 -0.71
C LEU A 257 9.29 12.66 -0.06
N THR A 258 10.20 11.79 -0.48
CA THR A 258 10.36 10.46 0.10
C THR A 258 11.67 10.38 0.86
N VAL A 259 11.60 9.94 2.12
CA VAL A 259 12.75 9.63 2.97
C VAL A 259 12.70 8.13 3.27
N ALA A 260 13.59 7.38 2.62
CA ALA A 260 13.77 5.95 2.84
C ALA A 260 14.99 5.72 3.72
N PHE A 261 14.82 5.07 4.86
CA PHE A 261 15.90 4.84 5.81
C PHE A 261 15.84 3.46 6.44
N ARG A 262 17.02 3.03 6.90
CA ARG A 262 17.20 1.80 7.67
C ARG A 262 17.87 2.11 9.00
N THR A 263 17.37 1.48 10.06
CA THR A 263 18.00 1.45 11.38
C THR A 263 18.38 0.01 11.73
N LEU A 264 19.42 -0.15 12.53
CA LEU A 264 19.84 -1.45 13.07
C LEU A 264 19.96 -1.34 14.58
N HIS A 265 19.10 -2.07 15.28
CA HIS A 265 19.03 -2.08 16.73
C HIS A 265 19.66 -3.33 17.32
N THR A 266 20.26 -3.15 18.50
CA THR A 266 20.60 -4.29 19.35
C THR A 266 19.29 -4.91 19.87
N PRO A 267 19.14 -6.25 19.85
CA PRO A 267 17.92 -6.92 20.29
C PRO A 267 17.86 -6.91 21.83
N ASP A 268 17.43 -5.78 22.39
CA ASP A 268 17.26 -5.56 23.82
C ASP A 268 15.80 -5.77 24.26
N ALA A 269 15.56 -6.14 25.52
CA ALA A 269 14.22 -6.32 26.07
C ALA A 269 13.41 -5.01 26.05
N ASP A 270 14.10 -3.88 26.22
CA ASP A 270 13.53 -2.53 26.25
C ASP A 270 13.50 -1.87 24.86
N LEU A 271 13.85 -2.60 23.79
CA LEU A 271 13.81 -2.09 22.42
C LEU A 271 12.39 -1.64 22.04
N ALA A 272 12.24 -0.35 21.78
CA ALA A 272 11.04 0.25 21.22
C ALA A 272 11.22 0.49 19.72
N LEU A 273 10.33 -0.11 18.92
CA LEU A 273 10.27 0.02 17.48
C LEU A 273 9.30 1.15 17.08
N GLY A 274 9.46 1.69 15.88
CA GLY A 274 8.66 2.78 15.33
C GLY A 274 9.11 4.18 15.78
N ALA A 275 10.01 4.30 16.75
CA ALA A 275 10.49 5.59 17.24
C ALA A 275 11.22 6.40 16.14
N ALA A 276 12.03 5.75 15.31
CA ALA A 276 12.73 6.39 14.20
C ALA A 276 11.76 6.91 13.13
N LEU A 277 10.70 6.16 12.85
CA LEU A 277 9.59 6.59 11.97
C LEU A 277 8.86 7.79 12.57
N GLU A 278 8.50 7.75 13.85
CA GLU A 278 7.83 8.87 14.50
C GLU A 278 8.68 10.15 14.49
N THR A 279 9.99 10.05 14.75
CA THR A 279 10.92 11.18 14.68
C THR A 279 10.96 11.78 13.28
N ALA A 280 11.18 10.96 12.24
CA ALA A 280 11.19 11.44 10.86
C ALA A 280 9.85 12.09 10.46
N TRP A 281 8.75 11.50 10.90
CA TRP A 281 7.41 12.02 10.65
C TRP A 281 7.17 13.37 11.31
N ARG A 282 7.50 13.51 12.60
CA ARG A 282 7.41 14.78 13.34
C ARG A 282 8.29 15.86 12.73
N HIS A 283 9.50 15.49 12.32
CA HIS A 283 10.44 16.43 11.71
C HIS A 283 9.90 17.01 10.40
N LEU A 284 9.25 16.19 9.56
CA LEU A 284 8.76 16.61 8.24
C LEU A 284 7.34 17.20 8.26
N THR A 285 6.49 16.78 9.20
CA THR A 285 5.08 17.17 9.24
C THR A 285 4.69 17.99 10.46
N GLY A 286 5.55 18.10 11.48
CA GLY A 286 5.27 18.77 12.75
C GLY A 286 4.42 17.98 13.76
N THR A 287 3.90 16.80 13.37
CA THR A 287 3.00 15.96 14.18
C THR A 287 3.42 14.49 14.08
N PRO A 288 3.01 13.57 14.97
CA PRO A 288 3.24 12.14 14.75
C PRO A 288 2.31 11.61 13.64
N PRO A 289 2.50 10.36 13.19
CA PRO A 289 1.46 9.67 12.42
C PRO A 289 0.13 9.69 13.19
N THR A 290 -0.98 9.74 12.47
CA THR A 290 -2.31 9.76 13.08
C THR A 290 -2.83 8.35 13.30
N GLY A 291 -2.60 7.47 12.33
CA GLY A 291 -3.03 6.08 12.41
C GLY A 291 -2.02 5.10 11.82
N TRP A 292 -2.23 3.82 12.09
CA TRP A 292 -1.47 2.72 11.54
C TRP A 292 -2.29 1.44 11.45
N GLY A 293 -1.75 0.47 10.71
CA GLY A 293 -2.30 -0.87 10.57
C GLY A 293 -1.33 -1.79 9.84
N THR A 294 -1.67 -3.07 9.72
CA THR A 294 -0.94 -4.03 8.87
C THR A 294 -1.40 -4.00 7.41
N ALA A 295 -2.49 -3.29 7.14
CA ALA A 295 -3.15 -3.12 5.85
C ALA A 295 -3.91 -1.79 5.84
N GLU A 296 -4.43 -1.41 4.68
CA GLU A 296 -5.36 -0.30 4.50
C GLU A 296 -6.82 -0.81 4.49
N PRO A 297 -7.77 -0.13 5.16
CA PRO A 297 -7.60 1.13 5.87
C PRO A 297 -6.84 1.01 7.19
N ALA A 298 -6.02 2.02 7.50
CA ALA A 298 -5.30 2.09 8.76
C ALA A 298 -6.27 2.40 9.90
N ASN A 299 -6.50 1.41 10.74
CA ASN A 299 -7.65 1.39 11.65
C ASN A 299 -7.30 1.75 13.09
N LEU A 300 -6.03 1.67 13.49
CA LEU A 300 -5.57 1.92 14.85
C LEU A 300 -4.93 3.31 14.99
N PRO A 301 -5.08 3.99 16.15
CA PRO A 301 -4.32 5.20 16.42
C PRO A 301 -2.83 4.87 16.56
N TRP A 302 -1.96 5.79 16.11
CA TRP A 302 -0.51 5.58 16.15
C TRP A 302 0.01 5.17 17.54
N SER A 303 0.72 4.04 17.61
CA SER A 303 1.30 3.55 18.86
C SER A 303 2.57 2.73 18.61
N PRO A 304 3.77 3.32 18.83
CA PRO A 304 5.04 2.59 18.77
C PRO A 304 5.07 1.37 19.70
N ARG A 305 4.38 1.45 20.85
CA ARG A 305 4.24 0.34 21.80
C ARG A 305 3.48 -0.85 21.21
N GLN A 306 2.34 -0.61 20.55
CA GLN A 306 1.57 -1.70 19.94
C GLN A 306 2.28 -2.27 18.71
N LEU A 307 2.94 -1.42 17.91
CA LEU A 307 3.81 -1.86 16.82
C LEU A 307 4.93 -2.77 17.34
N THR A 308 5.59 -2.37 18.43
CA THR A 308 6.64 -3.17 19.07
C THR A 308 6.12 -4.52 19.56
N ALA A 309 4.95 -4.53 20.21
CA ALA A 309 4.32 -5.76 20.69
C ALA A 309 4.00 -6.71 19.52
N LEU A 310 3.38 -6.20 18.45
CA LEU A 310 3.10 -6.97 17.25
C LEU A 310 4.37 -7.58 16.62
N ALA A 311 5.43 -6.77 16.48
CA ALA A 311 6.69 -7.23 15.92
C ALA A 311 7.37 -8.30 16.80
N ARG A 312 7.22 -8.19 18.13
CA ARG A 312 7.74 -9.17 19.09
C ARG A 312 6.97 -10.48 19.03
N ASP A 313 5.64 -10.43 18.98
CA ASP A 313 4.78 -11.62 18.90
C ASP A 313 4.99 -12.41 17.61
N ARG A 314 5.32 -11.71 16.52
CA ARG A 314 5.62 -12.32 15.22
C ARG A 314 7.05 -12.82 15.08
N ALA A 315 7.99 -12.39 15.93
CA ALA A 315 9.39 -12.74 15.76
C ALA A 315 9.60 -14.27 15.81
N PRO A 316 10.40 -14.86 14.89
CA PRO A 316 11.33 -14.20 13.97
C PRO A 316 10.74 -13.75 12.63
N ASP A 317 9.45 -14.00 12.37
CA ASP A 317 8.82 -13.59 11.11
C ASP A 317 8.77 -12.06 10.98
N PRO A 318 8.96 -11.53 9.76
CA PRO A 318 8.92 -10.10 9.55
C PRO A 318 7.52 -9.55 9.81
N THR A 319 7.49 -8.28 10.23
CA THR A 319 6.27 -7.52 10.44
C THR A 319 6.26 -6.34 9.49
N HIS A 320 5.16 -6.18 8.76
CA HIS A 320 4.93 -5.05 7.86
C HIS A 320 3.76 -4.22 8.39
N THR A 321 3.95 -2.91 8.41
CA THR A 321 2.94 -1.96 8.88
C THR A 321 2.92 -0.74 7.98
N ILE A 322 1.76 -0.11 7.93
CA ILE A 322 1.51 1.16 7.25
C ILE A 322 1.16 2.19 8.30
N ALA A 323 1.72 3.39 8.19
CA ALA A 323 1.35 4.54 9.01
C ALA A 323 0.82 5.67 8.11
N ILE A 324 -0.20 6.38 8.55
CA ILE A 324 -0.88 7.43 7.80
C ILE A 324 -1.00 8.74 8.59
N GLY A 325 -0.99 9.85 7.87
CA GLY A 325 -1.15 11.20 8.41
C GLY A 325 -2.58 11.72 8.31
N THR A 326 -2.74 13.03 8.46
CA THR A 326 -4.02 13.70 8.25
C THR A 326 -4.16 14.20 6.80
N PRO A 327 -5.39 14.44 6.32
CA PRO A 327 -5.61 15.06 5.02
C PRO A 327 -4.92 16.42 4.83
N ASP A 328 -4.80 17.23 5.90
CA ASP A 328 -4.15 18.55 5.85
C ASP A 328 -2.64 18.48 5.63
N ARG A 329 -2.01 17.36 6.02
CA ARG A 329 -0.59 17.08 5.85
C ARG A 329 -0.43 15.64 5.36
N PRO A 330 -0.72 15.39 4.07
CA PRO A 330 -0.69 14.04 3.53
C PRO A 330 0.69 13.42 3.73
N ALA A 331 0.72 12.31 4.46
CA ALA A 331 1.92 11.52 4.66
C ALA A 331 1.53 10.06 4.82
N ILE A 332 2.34 9.17 4.24
CA ILE A 332 2.19 7.72 4.36
C ILE A 332 3.56 7.09 4.51
N ALA A 333 3.68 6.08 5.37
CA ALA A 333 4.89 5.28 5.47
C ALA A 333 4.59 3.80 5.38
N THR A 334 5.47 3.09 4.68
CA THR A 334 5.62 1.64 4.85
C THR A 334 6.78 1.39 5.80
N HIS A 335 6.58 0.49 6.75
CA HIS A 335 7.57 0.14 7.76
C HIS A 335 7.66 -1.38 7.87
N ARG A 336 8.88 -1.90 7.85
CA ARG A 336 9.14 -3.33 7.96
C ARG A 336 10.16 -3.59 9.05
N THR A 337 9.77 -4.37 10.04
CA THR A 337 10.67 -4.88 11.07
C THR A 337 11.11 -6.30 10.70
N THR A 338 12.41 -6.57 10.78
CA THR A 338 12.97 -7.92 10.54
C THR A 338 13.98 -8.28 11.62
N ARG A 339 13.87 -9.48 12.19
CA ARG A 339 14.91 -10.06 13.04
C ARG A 339 16.01 -10.64 12.15
N THR A 340 17.24 -10.17 12.34
CA THR A 340 18.42 -10.67 11.63
C THR A 340 19.41 -11.30 12.61
N ALA A 341 20.45 -11.97 12.09
CA ALA A 341 21.52 -12.52 12.92
C ALA A 341 22.27 -11.45 13.72
N VAL A 342 22.36 -10.22 13.20
CA VAL A 342 23.14 -9.12 13.80
C VAL A 342 22.31 -8.15 14.63
N GLY A 343 20.97 -8.24 14.59
CA GLY A 343 20.10 -7.33 15.34
C GLY A 343 18.65 -7.34 14.87
N VAL A 344 17.94 -6.26 15.16
CA VAL A 344 16.60 -5.98 14.63
C VAL A 344 16.70 -4.81 13.67
N THR A 345 16.33 -5.00 12.42
CA THR A 345 16.34 -3.93 11.41
C THR A 345 14.95 -3.35 11.25
N GLU A 346 14.87 -2.02 11.14
CA GLU A 346 13.66 -1.34 10.66
C GLU A 346 13.96 -0.71 9.30
N ASP A 347 13.22 -1.13 8.28
CA ASP A 347 13.23 -0.54 6.94
C ASP A 347 11.98 0.33 6.79
N THR A 348 12.18 1.64 6.63
CA THR A 348 11.08 2.60 6.54
C THR A 348 11.17 3.38 5.24
N THR A 349 10.03 3.54 4.56
CA THR A 349 9.87 4.50 3.47
C THR A 349 8.73 5.43 3.84
N LEU A 350 9.05 6.68 4.18
CA LEU A 350 8.09 7.74 4.48
C LEU A 350 7.98 8.66 3.27
N THR A 351 6.77 8.91 2.79
CA THR A 351 6.50 9.89 1.74
C THR A 351 5.54 10.96 2.27
N VAL A 352 5.89 12.23 2.06
CA VAL A 352 5.09 13.41 2.41
C VAL A 352 4.68 14.12 1.13
N GLY A 353 3.40 14.46 1.03
CA GLY A 353 2.81 15.17 -0.08
C GLY A 353 2.77 16.68 0.19
N TYR A 354 3.19 17.45 -0.81
CA TYR A 354 3.17 18.92 -0.79
C TYR A 354 2.26 19.40 -1.91
N GLY A 355 1.21 20.14 -1.54
CA GLY A 355 0.36 20.85 -2.50
C GLY A 355 1.15 21.92 -3.25
N ALA A 356 0.59 22.42 -4.37
CA ALA A 356 1.25 23.35 -5.28
C ALA A 356 1.83 24.61 -4.60
N GLU A 357 1.15 25.13 -3.58
CA GLU A 357 1.50 26.37 -2.87
C GLU A 357 2.35 26.14 -1.61
N VAL A 358 2.65 24.87 -1.28
CA VAL A 358 3.38 24.52 -0.06
C VAL A 358 4.86 24.26 -0.40
N PRO A 359 5.81 25.05 0.13
CA PRO A 359 7.22 24.84 -0.13
C PRO A 359 7.71 23.52 0.48
N VAL A 360 8.54 22.79 -0.28
CA VAL A 360 9.18 21.57 0.20
C VAL A 360 10.29 21.94 1.18
N LEU A 361 10.27 21.35 2.38
CA LEU A 361 11.21 21.65 3.46
C LEU A 361 12.54 20.90 3.31
N LEU A 362 13.30 21.18 2.25
CA LEU A 362 14.58 20.51 2.00
C LEU A 362 15.65 20.84 3.06
N ASP A 363 15.61 22.04 3.64
CA ASP A 363 16.54 22.46 4.69
C ASP A 363 16.38 21.66 6.00
N ALA A 364 15.25 20.95 6.16
CA ALA A 364 15.01 20.06 7.30
C ALA A 364 15.70 18.69 7.16
N ILE A 365 16.26 18.36 5.99
CA ILE A 365 16.79 17.00 5.72
C ILE A 365 18.11 16.72 6.41
N GLU A 366 19.04 17.69 6.45
CA GLU A 366 20.30 17.51 7.18
C GLU A 366 20.08 17.48 8.71
N PRO A 367 19.27 18.38 9.32
CA PRO A 367 18.88 18.26 10.72
C PRO A 367 18.21 16.93 11.06
N LEU A 368 17.29 16.44 10.22
CA LEU A 368 16.70 15.11 10.38
C LEU A 368 17.77 14.01 10.34
N ALA A 369 18.69 14.06 9.37
CA ALA A 369 19.78 13.09 9.28
C ALA A 369 20.63 13.07 10.56
N ALA A 370 20.93 14.25 11.11
CA ALA A 370 21.71 14.40 12.34
C ALA A 370 20.98 13.77 13.54
N GLU A 371 19.68 14.01 13.68
CA GLU A 371 18.84 13.43 14.72
C GLU A 371 18.75 11.90 14.61
N MET A 372 18.55 11.38 13.40
CA MET A 372 18.50 9.94 13.12
C MET A 372 19.83 9.24 13.47
N VAL A 373 20.97 9.87 13.17
CA VAL A 373 22.29 9.38 13.55
C VAL A 373 22.48 9.39 15.07
N ALA A 374 22.03 10.46 15.74
CA ALA A 374 22.25 10.64 17.17
C ALA A 374 21.37 9.71 18.03
N ALA A 375 20.11 9.50 17.64
CA ALA A 375 19.11 8.86 18.49
C ALA A 375 18.61 7.50 18.01
N HIS A 376 18.81 7.13 16.73
CA HIS A 376 18.08 6.01 16.12
C HIS A 376 18.94 4.96 15.43
N SER A 377 20.25 4.93 15.68
CA SER A 377 21.17 3.92 15.10
C SER A 377 21.00 3.80 13.58
N LEU A 378 20.90 4.94 12.89
CA LEU A 378 20.74 5.02 11.45
C LEU A 378 21.87 4.26 10.74
N THR A 379 21.52 3.40 9.77
CA THR A 379 22.48 2.75 8.88
C THR A 379 22.61 3.52 7.57
N THR A 380 21.48 3.82 6.93
CA THR A 380 21.41 4.57 5.67
C THR A 380 20.12 5.36 5.59
N MET A 381 20.17 6.53 4.97
CA MET A 381 18.98 7.33 4.62
C MET A 381 19.13 7.88 3.20
N LEU A 382 18.12 7.73 2.36
CA LEU A 382 18.04 8.31 1.03
C LEU A 382 16.81 9.22 0.98
N THR A 383 17.02 10.48 0.61
CA THR A 383 15.96 11.44 0.35
C THR A 383 15.84 11.65 -1.14
N THR A 384 14.62 11.54 -1.66
CA THR A 384 14.30 11.83 -3.06
C THR A 384 13.09 12.75 -3.18
N LEU A 385 13.05 13.56 -4.23
CA LEU A 385 11.94 14.44 -4.55
C LEU A 385 11.41 14.12 -5.94
N ARG A 386 10.08 14.13 -6.12
CA ARG A 386 9.46 14.09 -7.45
C ARG A 386 8.32 15.07 -7.58
N ALA A 387 8.00 15.41 -8.82
CA ALA A 387 6.66 15.87 -9.16
C ALA A 387 5.69 14.68 -9.02
N GLY A 388 4.59 14.89 -8.30
CA GLY A 388 3.61 13.85 -8.02
C GLY A 388 2.49 14.37 -7.14
N ARG A 389 1.37 13.66 -7.11
CA ARG A 389 0.16 14.12 -6.42
C ARG A 389 0.37 14.31 -4.92
N SER A 390 -0.13 15.39 -4.35
CA SER A 390 -0.04 15.64 -2.91
C SER A 390 -0.85 14.63 -2.09
N ASP A 391 -1.90 14.04 -2.66
CA ASP A 391 -2.73 13.00 -2.03
C ASP A 391 -2.08 11.60 -1.93
N LEU A 392 -0.84 11.46 -2.40
CA LEU A 392 -0.04 10.24 -2.30
C LEU A 392 -0.64 9.01 -3.01
N THR A 393 -1.52 9.25 -3.99
CA THR A 393 -2.04 8.21 -4.88
C THR A 393 -1.31 8.22 -6.22
N LEU A 394 -1.27 7.07 -6.87
CA LEU A 394 -0.58 6.85 -8.13
C LEU A 394 -1.58 6.57 -9.25
N PRO A 395 -1.63 7.41 -10.29
CA PRO A 395 -2.43 7.14 -11.48
C PRO A 395 -1.78 6.08 -12.36
N ALA A 396 -2.55 5.54 -13.30
CA ALA A 396 -2.09 4.60 -14.30
C ALA A 396 -1.47 5.29 -15.52
N SER A 397 -0.62 6.29 -15.28
CA SER A 397 0.04 7.10 -16.30
C SER A 397 1.49 7.39 -15.93
N LEU A 398 2.27 7.84 -16.92
CA LEU A 398 3.69 8.13 -16.74
C LEU A 398 3.87 9.30 -15.75
N GLU A 399 4.57 9.03 -14.66
CA GLU A 399 5.03 10.04 -13.71
C GLU A 399 6.54 10.26 -13.81
N ALA A 400 6.99 11.46 -13.44
CA ALA A 400 8.41 11.77 -13.37
C ALA A 400 9.08 10.89 -12.29
N PRO A 401 10.24 10.27 -12.59
CA PRO A 401 10.95 9.48 -11.61
C PRO A 401 11.46 10.38 -10.46
N PRO A 402 11.57 9.85 -9.23
CA PRO A 402 12.17 10.57 -8.12
C PRO A 402 13.63 10.91 -8.39
N ILE A 403 14.01 12.15 -8.03
CA ILE A 403 15.36 12.69 -8.16
C ILE A 403 16.03 12.68 -6.78
N PRO A 404 17.24 12.11 -6.63
CA PRO A 404 17.97 12.14 -5.37
C PRO A 404 18.27 13.56 -4.88
N VAL A 405 17.98 13.80 -3.60
CA VAL A 405 18.29 15.05 -2.90
C VAL A 405 19.51 14.86 -2.02
N ALA A 406 19.51 13.82 -1.19
CA ALA A 406 20.59 13.56 -0.24
C ALA A 406 20.71 12.08 0.10
N PHE A 407 21.91 11.65 0.46
CA PHE A 407 22.19 10.32 0.98
C PHE A 407 22.97 10.44 2.29
N THR A 408 22.57 9.70 3.32
CA THR A 408 23.27 9.67 4.62
C THR A 408 23.74 8.26 4.91
N LEU A 409 24.99 8.15 5.34
CA LEU A 409 25.62 6.93 5.78
C LEU A 409 25.85 6.98 7.29
N GLY A 410 25.32 6.01 8.00
CA GLY A 410 25.42 5.86 9.44
C GLY A 410 26.84 5.60 9.94
N ALA A 411 27.07 5.85 11.23
CA ALA A 411 28.40 5.76 11.82
C ALA A 411 29.05 4.37 11.72
N GLN A 412 28.25 3.30 11.87
CA GLN A 412 28.75 1.93 11.74
C GLN A 412 29.18 1.62 10.30
N GLU A 413 28.44 2.10 9.30
CA GLU A 413 28.79 1.90 7.90
C GLU A 413 30.01 2.72 7.49
N VAL A 414 30.12 3.96 7.96
CA VAL A 414 31.33 4.79 7.77
C VAL A 414 32.55 4.12 8.41
N GLN A 415 32.40 3.49 9.57
CA GLN A 415 33.47 2.74 10.22
C GLN A 415 33.90 1.53 9.37
N ALA A 416 32.94 0.76 8.85
CA ALA A 416 33.20 -0.41 8.01
C ALA A 416 33.89 -0.06 6.68
N ILE A 417 33.49 1.05 6.06
CA ILE A 417 34.05 1.52 4.77
C ILE A 417 35.39 2.25 4.97
N GLY A 418 35.57 2.91 6.10
CA GLY A 418 36.71 3.76 6.42
C GLY A 418 36.45 5.23 6.11
N LEU A 419 36.54 6.08 7.14
CA LEU A 419 36.20 7.51 7.08
C LEU A 419 36.94 8.28 5.96
N ALA A 420 38.25 8.06 5.83
CA ALA A 420 39.08 8.78 4.85
C ALA A 420 38.64 8.47 3.40
N TYR A 421 38.24 7.22 3.15
CA TYR A 421 37.75 6.77 1.86
C TYR A 421 36.34 7.29 1.57
N ALA A 422 35.44 7.17 2.55
CA ALA A 422 34.06 7.62 2.41
C ALA A 422 33.94 9.16 2.23
N ARG A 423 34.88 9.94 2.77
CA ARG A 423 34.93 11.41 2.59
C ARG A 423 35.35 11.89 1.22
N ARG A 424 35.95 11.04 0.39
CA ARG A 424 36.52 11.40 -0.91
C ARG A 424 35.85 10.62 -2.03
N PRO A 425 34.53 10.77 -2.22
CA PRO A 425 33.86 10.07 -3.30
C PRO A 425 34.26 10.69 -4.66
N PRO A 426 34.25 9.92 -5.76
CA PRO A 426 34.57 10.40 -7.11
C PRO A 426 33.41 11.19 -7.72
N VAL A 427 32.80 12.07 -6.94
CA VAL A 427 31.70 12.97 -7.33
C VAL A 427 31.96 14.35 -6.72
N ALA A 428 31.43 15.40 -7.34
CA ALA A 428 31.59 16.78 -6.87
C ALA A 428 30.70 17.10 -5.64
N VAL A 429 30.76 16.26 -4.61
CA VAL A 429 30.02 16.40 -3.35
C VAL A 429 31.00 16.33 -2.20
N THR A 430 30.96 17.34 -1.34
CA THR A 430 31.70 17.32 -0.06
C THR A 430 30.73 16.90 1.04
N PRO A 431 30.91 15.72 1.67
CA PRO A 431 29.99 15.28 2.69
C PRO A 431 30.12 16.10 3.98
N ALA A 432 28.99 16.45 4.58
CA ALA A 432 28.93 16.95 5.95
C ALA A 432 29.15 15.79 6.93
N GLN A 433 29.96 16.00 7.96
CA GLN A 433 30.13 15.03 9.03
C GLN A 433 29.02 15.23 10.06
N LEU A 434 28.30 14.15 10.36
CA LEU A 434 27.28 14.11 11.41
C LEU A 434 27.73 13.22 12.58
N GLY A 435 27.03 13.32 13.71
CA GLY A 435 27.30 12.52 14.90
C GLY A 435 28.58 12.89 15.65
N ALA A 436 28.93 12.11 16.67
CA ALA A 436 30.10 12.36 17.49
C ALA A 436 31.41 12.13 16.71
N ALA A 437 32.48 12.86 17.05
CA ALA A 437 33.78 12.73 16.39
C ALA A 437 34.36 11.30 16.44
N ALA A 438 34.07 10.55 17.50
CA ALA A 438 34.50 9.16 17.66
C ALA A 438 33.71 8.15 16.81
N ARG A 439 32.49 8.52 16.37
CA ARG A 439 31.59 7.68 15.57
C ARG A 439 30.95 8.54 14.47
N PRO A 440 31.74 9.02 13.50
CA PRO A 440 31.26 9.94 12.48
C PRO A 440 30.32 9.25 11.50
N ALA A 441 29.19 9.88 11.21
CA ALA A 441 28.35 9.61 10.06
C ALA A 441 28.66 10.63 8.95
N LEU A 442 28.24 10.35 7.72
CA LEU A 442 28.44 11.24 6.57
C LEU A 442 27.13 11.51 5.84
N HIS A 443 26.85 12.78 5.58
CA HIS A 443 25.70 13.25 4.83
C HIS A 443 26.16 13.87 3.51
N TYR A 444 25.67 13.33 2.40
CA TYR A 444 25.99 13.73 1.04
C TYR A 444 24.80 14.46 0.44
N LEU A 445 24.90 15.78 0.26
CA LEU A 445 23.92 16.57 -0.48
C LEU A 445 24.16 16.38 -1.98
N LEU A 446 23.19 15.76 -2.67
CA LEU A 446 23.27 15.41 -4.09
C LEU A 446 22.62 16.47 -4.99
N GLY A 447 21.70 17.27 -4.44
CA GLY A 447 21.02 18.34 -5.15
C GLY A 447 19.75 18.79 -4.43
N ASN A 448 18.91 19.54 -5.13
CA ASN A 448 17.61 20.04 -4.64
C ASN A 448 16.42 19.31 -5.27
N GLY A 449 16.65 18.16 -5.91
CA GLY A 449 15.59 17.35 -6.51
C GLY A 449 15.06 17.86 -7.85
N THR A 450 15.81 18.70 -8.58
CA THR A 450 15.43 19.17 -9.93
C THR A 450 16.34 18.66 -11.05
N ASP A 451 17.59 18.31 -10.74
CA ASP A 451 18.56 17.83 -11.74
C ASP A 451 18.63 16.30 -11.78
N HIS A 452 18.27 15.71 -12.93
CA HIS A 452 18.38 14.27 -13.17
C HIS A 452 19.82 13.74 -13.08
N GLY A 453 20.84 14.59 -13.26
CA GLY A 453 22.24 14.24 -13.05
C GLY A 453 22.55 13.71 -11.65
N ALA A 454 21.72 14.03 -10.65
CA ALA A 454 21.83 13.52 -9.29
C ALA A 454 21.78 11.97 -9.21
N TRP A 455 21.14 11.30 -10.17
CA TRP A 455 21.17 9.83 -10.26
C TRP A 455 22.56 9.29 -10.55
N ASN A 456 23.29 9.90 -11.49
CA ASN A 456 24.67 9.49 -11.80
C ASN A 456 25.57 9.72 -10.58
N SER A 457 25.39 10.86 -9.89
CA SER A 457 26.10 11.15 -8.64
C SER A 457 25.82 10.10 -7.56
N LEU A 458 24.55 9.72 -7.35
CA LEU A 458 24.17 8.67 -6.41
C LEU A 458 24.75 7.31 -6.80
N GLN A 459 24.67 6.92 -8.07
CA GLN A 459 25.20 5.64 -8.57
C GLN A 459 26.72 5.55 -8.38
N HIS A 460 27.47 6.60 -8.75
CA HIS A 460 28.91 6.65 -8.54
C HIS A 460 29.27 6.65 -7.04
N LEU A 461 28.52 7.38 -6.21
CA LEU A 461 28.70 7.37 -4.77
C LEU A 461 28.49 5.97 -4.18
N VAL A 462 27.36 5.32 -4.48
CA VAL A 462 27.05 3.97 -3.98
C VAL A 462 28.07 2.95 -4.49
N ALA A 463 28.51 3.06 -5.75
CA ALA A 463 29.54 2.19 -6.31
C ALA A 463 30.90 2.35 -5.60
N HIS A 464 31.28 3.59 -5.24
CA HIS A 464 32.45 3.90 -4.45
C HIS A 464 32.34 3.30 -3.05
N LEU A 465 31.23 3.55 -2.34
CA LEU A 465 31.01 3.06 -0.98
C LEU A 465 30.92 1.53 -0.88
N LYS A 466 30.50 0.84 -1.94
CA LYS A 466 30.44 -0.63 -2.01
C LYS A 466 31.80 -1.31 -2.22
N ARG A 467 32.80 -0.60 -2.73
CA ARG A 467 34.15 -1.16 -2.87
C ARG A 467 34.81 -1.11 -1.50
N PRO A 468 35.00 -2.24 -0.79
CA PRO A 468 35.71 -2.20 0.47
C PRO A 468 37.10 -1.62 0.21
N SER A 469 37.55 -0.76 1.13
CA SER A 469 38.94 -0.34 1.22
C SER A 469 39.81 -1.60 1.33
N SER A 470 40.35 -2.09 0.21
CA SER A 470 41.47 -3.01 0.19
C SER A 470 42.71 -2.24 0.61
N ALA A 471 42.82 -1.97 1.91
CA ALA A 471 44.01 -1.41 2.52
C ALA A 471 44.64 -2.52 3.38
N THR A 472 45.58 -3.20 2.73
CA THR A 472 46.84 -3.75 3.28
C THR A 472 47.06 -3.53 4.79
N HIS A 473 47.15 -4.64 5.52
CA HIS A 473 48.06 -4.77 6.65
C HIS A 473 49.38 -5.40 6.18
#